data_AF-A0A1V3RH46-F1
#
_entry.id   AF-A0A1V3RH46-F1
#
_cell.length_a   1.000
_cell.length_b   1.000
_cell.length_c   1.000
_cell.angle_alpha   90.00
_cell.angle_beta   90.00
_cell.angle_gamma   90.00
#
_symmetry.space_group_name_H-M   'P 1'
#
loop_
_entity.id
_entity.type
_entity.pdbx_description
1 polymer ?
#
loop_
_entity_poly.entity_id
_entity_poly.type
_entity_poly.pdbx_seq_one_letter_code
_entity_poly.pdbx_strand_id
1 'polypeptide(L)'
;MDIRFSLVLLMTAVCGNFLFAGVDRQAQNSIEVPLGGNTYQTKGGNKEEVNADGILSWKNADSEFSVYFKSIVAKEINLTLELLPQEGAARILVSLNGQTHEVELKAGDSGLIDVGKLNLVFGYNEIKLQGLEKAGSDFANIKSLKISHEGELALDFVKDNIDNRFYWGRRGPSVHLSYTLPSEGNFKWFYNEMTVPTGEDPVGSYFMANGFGEGYFGIQVNSESERRILFSVWSPFATDKPGDIPEDQKIKLLKKGADVYTGEFGNEGSGGQSYLRYNWVAGNTYKFLNSVEPDGKGNTVYTAYFFAPELGEWMLIASFLRPKTDNWYKRPHSFLENFIPESGNLERRVFYDNQWMADSAGNWMELTEAKFTGDDIAKRGYRKDFAGGSDTGKFFLKNGGFFNDATELQSMHQRTGKGKVPQIDFGKLK
;
A
#
# COMPACT_ATOMS: atom_id res chain seq x y z
N MET A 1 32.79 74.57 50.85
CA MET A 1 33.64 73.51 51.44
C MET A 1 33.56 72.32 50.49
N ASP A 2 34.19 72.42 49.33
CA ASP A 2 35.60 72.07 49.11
C ASP A 2 35.90 70.64 49.54
N ILE A 3 36.21 69.76 48.58
CA ILE A 3 37.60 69.49 48.18
C ILE A 3 37.55 68.51 46.99
N ARG A 4 38.23 68.87 45.89
CA ARG A 4 38.68 67.94 44.85
C ARG A 4 39.93 67.22 45.33
N PHE A 5 40.05 65.92 45.06
CA PHE A 5 41.35 65.28 44.87
C PHE A 5 41.28 64.34 43.67
N SER A 6 42.16 64.62 42.70
CA SER A 6 42.58 63.66 41.68
C SER A 6 43.73 62.84 42.23
N LEU A 7 43.77 61.53 41.97
CA LEU A 7 45.02 60.77 41.92
C LEU A 7 44.95 59.68 40.85
N VAL A 8 46.11 59.49 40.23
CA VAL A 8 46.41 58.81 38.97
C VAL A 8 47.01 57.42 39.25
N LEU A 9 46.57 56.44 38.45
CA LEU A 9 47.24 55.23 37.92
C LEU A 9 47.88 54.19 38.88
N LEU A 10 47.44 52.92 38.75
CA LEU A 10 48.37 51.79 38.61
C LEU A 10 47.71 50.58 37.90
N MET A 11 48.37 50.11 36.84
CA MET A 11 48.07 48.87 36.10
C MET A 11 48.16 47.64 36.99
N THR A 12 47.21 46.71 36.83
CA THR A 12 47.47 45.27 36.98
C THR A 12 46.73 44.52 35.85
N ALA A 13 47.47 44.17 34.81
CA ALA A 13 47.02 43.21 33.81
C ALA A 13 47.23 41.80 34.39
N VAL A 14 46.15 41.17 34.87
CA VAL A 14 46.15 39.75 35.19
C VAL A 14 45.60 39.02 33.97
N CYS A 15 46.51 38.42 33.18
CA CYS A 15 46.16 37.43 32.17
C CYS A 15 45.67 36.16 32.88
N GLY A 16 44.36 36.08 33.12
CA GLY A 16 43.70 34.82 33.45
C GLY A 16 43.40 34.07 32.15
N ASN A 17 44.19 33.04 31.84
CA ASN A 17 43.85 32.03 30.85
C ASN A 17 42.62 31.26 31.33
N PHE A 18 41.43 31.74 30.98
CA PHE A 18 40.23 30.89 30.98
C PHE A 18 40.26 30.06 29.70
N LEU A 19 40.72 28.82 29.84
CA LEU A 19 40.40 27.74 28.93
C LEU A 19 38.88 27.56 28.95
N PHE A 20 38.17 28.22 28.04
CA PHE A 20 36.84 27.79 27.68
C PHE A 20 37.00 26.44 26.97
N ALA A 21 36.76 25.36 27.71
CA ALA A 21 36.38 24.10 27.10
C ALA A 21 35.06 24.36 26.37
N GLY A 22 35.16 24.71 25.09
CA GLY A 22 34.04 24.71 24.18
C GLY A 22 33.56 23.27 24.10
N VAL A 23 32.51 22.95 24.85
CA VAL A 23 31.68 21.80 24.52
C VAL A 23 30.97 22.22 23.25
N ASP A 24 31.53 21.83 22.10
CA ASP A 24 30.81 21.81 20.84
C ASP A 24 29.64 20.82 21.02
N ARG A 25 28.54 21.31 21.58
CA ARG A 25 27.24 20.65 21.45
C ARG A 25 26.84 20.86 19.99
N GLN A 26 27.37 20.03 19.09
CA GLN A 26 26.70 19.83 17.81
C GLN A 26 25.26 19.46 18.15
N ALA A 27 24.32 20.25 17.65
CA ALA A 27 22.90 19.97 17.82
C ALA A 27 22.64 18.58 17.20
N GLN A 28 22.43 17.59 18.07
CA GLN A 28 22.16 16.23 17.64
C GLN A 28 20.74 16.22 17.06
N ASN A 29 20.66 16.19 15.74
CA ASN A 29 19.39 16.08 15.04
C ASN A 29 18.79 14.70 15.34
N SER A 30 17.46 14.63 15.45
CA SER A 30 16.75 13.38 15.66
C SER A 30 15.52 13.27 14.78
N ILE A 31 15.28 12.08 14.25
CA ILE A 31 14.09 11.73 13.48
C ILE A 31 13.29 10.72 14.30
N GLU A 32 12.00 10.99 14.49
CA GLU A 32 11.06 10.06 15.12
C GLU A 32 10.38 9.21 14.04
N VAL A 33 10.43 7.89 14.19
CA VAL A 33 9.70 6.94 13.34
C VAL A 33 8.59 6.31 14.19
N PRO A 34 7.31 6.68 13.99
CA PRO A 34 6.22 6.14 14.79
C PRO A 34 5.98 4.67 14.44
N LEU A 35 5.88 3.79 15.45
CA LEU A 35 5.68 2.37 15.18
C LEU A 35 4.30 2.09 14.57
N GLY A 36 3.28 2.87 14.91
CA GLY A 36 1.91 2.63 14.47
C GLY A 36 1.71 2.63 12.95
N GLY A 37 2.53 3.38 12.21
CA GLY A 37 2.50 3.40 10.74
C GLY A 37 3.52 2.50 10.05
N ASN A 38 4.51 1.97 10.78
CA ASN A 38 5.74 1.42 10.19
C ASN A 38 6.08 0.00 10.66
N THR A 39 5.24 -0.61 11.50
CA THR A 39 5.52 -1.89 12.18
C THR A 39 4.62 -3.03 11.72
N TYR A 40 5.19 -4.23 11.62
CA TYR A 40 4.50 -5.44 11.21
C TYR A 40 4.93 -6.59 12.11
N GLN A 41 4.01 -7.44 12.51
CA GLN A 41 4.37 -8.73 13.11
C GLN A 41 4.84 -9.65 11.99
N THR A 42 6.10 -10.08 12.04
CA THR A 42 6.76 -10.89 11.00
C THR A 42 7.02 -12.34 11.41
N LYS A 43 6.87 -12.67 12.70
CA LYS A 43 6.78 -14.04 13.22
C LYS A 43 5.82 -14.13 14.40
N GLY A 44 5.47 -15.37 14.75
CA GLY A 44 4.61 -15.74 15.87
C GLY A 44 3.26 -16.27 15.40
N GLY A 45 2.72 -17.26 16.12
CA GLY A 45 1.42 -17.85 15.79
C GLY A 45 0.22 -17.06 16.33
N ASN A 46 0.45 -16.27 17.37
CA ASN A 46 -0.58 -15.44 18.01
C ASN A 46 -0.54 -14.02 17.43
N LYS A 47 -1.70 -13.50 17.03
CA LYS A 47 -1.81 -12.12 16.57
C LYS A 47 -1.55 -11.14 17.73
N GLU A 48 -0.55 -10.29 17.57
CA GLU A 48 -0.29 -9.15 18.44
C GLU A 48 -0.82 -7.87 17.79
N GLU A 49 -1.32 -6.95 18.61
CA GLU A 49 -1.84 -5.68 18.12
C GLU A 49 -0.73 -4.66 17.88
N VAL A 50 -0.77 -4.02 16.70
CA VAL A 50 -0.03 -2.80 16.40
C VAL A 50 -1.08 -1.74 16.05
N ASN A 51 -1.26 -0.75 16.90
CA ASN A 51 -2.24 0.31 16.72
C ASN A 51 -1.54 1.67 16.50
N ALA A 52 -2.30 2.76 16.52
CA ALA A 52 -1.75 4.08 16.22
C ALA A 52 -0.67 4.55 17.21
N ASP A 53 -0.68 4.03 18.44
CA ASP A 53 0.29 4.37 19.49
C ASP A 53 1.48 3.39 19.52
N GLY A 54 1.55 2.43 18.59
CA GLY A 54 2.66 1.49 18.45
C GLY A 54 2.32 0.06 18.90
N ILE A 55 3.28 -0.61 19.52
CA ILE A 55 3.10 -1.94 20.13
C ILE A 55 2.73 -1.71 21.59
N LEU A 56 1.50 -2.03 21.99
CA LEU A 56 0.98 -1.80 23.36
C LEU A 56 0.72 -3.09 24.15
N SER A 57 0.86 -4.24 23.50
CA SER A 57 0.71 -5.53 24.15
C SER A 57 1.55 -6.53 23.40
N TRP A 58 2.78 -6.75 23.86
CA TRP A 58 3.66 -7.77 23.32
C TRP A 58 3.77 -8.94 24.28
N LYS A 59 2.94 -9.96 24.10
CA LYS A 59 2.77 -11.03 25.09
C LYS A 59 3.54 -12.30 24.76
N ASN A 60 3.67 -12.62 23.48
CA ASN A 60 4.13 -13.94 23.06
C ASN A 60 5.62 -13.90 22.72
N ALA A 61 6.36 -14.89 23.22
CA ALA A 61 7.82 -14.97 23.08
C ALA A 61 8.25 -15.34 21.64
N ASP A 62 7.37 -15.97 20.87
CA ASP A 62 7.59 -16.31 19.46
C ASP A 62 7.27 -15.13 18.51
N SER A 63 6.66 -14.06 19.02
CA SER A 63 6.37 -12.86 18.23
C SER A 63 7.64 -12.08 17.91
N GLU A 64 7.83 -11.76 16.63
CA GLU A 64 8.85 -10.84 16.12
C GLU A 64 8.13 -9.70 15.41
N PHE A 65 8.58 -8.46 15.65
CA PHE A 65 8.11 -7.29 14.93
C PHE A 65 9.22 -6.72 14.06
N SER A 66 8.88 -6.31 12.84
CA SER A 66 9.75 -5.55 11.96
C SER A 66 9.24 -4.13 11.78
N VAL A 67 10.11 -3.14 11.99
CA VAL A 67 9.88 -1.72 11.70
C VAL A 67 10.70 -1.33 10.48
N TYR A 68 10.07 -0.69 9.50
CA TYR A 68 10.71 -0.34 8.24
C TYR A 68 10.75 1.17 7.99
N PHE A 69 11.88 1.64 7.45
CA PHE A 69 12.06 2.99 6.93
C PHE A 69 13.17 2.98 5.88
N LYS A 70 13.12 3.88 4.89
CA LYS A 70 14.13 3.97 3.83
C LYS A 70 15.11 5.08 4.13
N SER A 71 16.41 4.79 4.04
CA SER A 71 17.48 5.79 4.05
C SER A 71 18.01 6.00 2.64
N ILE A 72 18.31 7.24 2.28
CA ILE A 72 18.97 7.55 1.00
C ILE A 72 20.51 7.55 1.10
N VAL A 73 21.05 7.25 2.28
CA VAL A 73 22.50 7.16 2.55
C VAL A 73 22.80 6.06 3.57
N ALA A 74 23.97 5.43 3.47
CA ALA A 74 24.50 4.62 4.56
C ALA A 74 25.07 5.56 5.64
N LYS A 75 24.79 5.29 6.93
CA LYS A 75 25.14 6.22 8.01
C LYS A 75 25.15 5.59 9.40
N GLU A 76 26.13 5.93 10.24
CA GLU A 76 26.07 5.66 11.68
C GLU A 76 25.00 6.54 12.35
N ILE A 77 24.18 5.93 13.19
CA ILE A 77 23.15 6.58 14.00
C ILE A 77 23.24 6.12 15.45
N ASN A 78 22.61 6.85 16.36
CA ASN A 78 22.24 6.34 17.67
C ASN A 78 20.74 6.04 17.70
N LEU A 79 20.37 4.80 18.01
CA LEU A 79 18.98 4.37 18.08
C LEU A 79 18.50 4.37 19.54
N THR A 80 17.29 4.87 19.73
CA THR A 80 16.60 4.92 21.03
C THR A 80 15.15 4.49 20.83
N LEU A 81 14.58 3.76 21.79
CA LEU A 81 13.16 3.41 21.82
C LEU A 81 12.40 4.41 22.70
N GLU A 82 11.23 4.87 22.26
CA GLU A 82 10.29 5.60 23.13
C GLU A 82 9.28 4.61 23.72
N LEU A 83 9.39 4.36 25.03
CA LEU A 83 8.55 3.43 25.76
C LEU A 83 7.41 4.12 26.50
N LEU A 84 6.26 3.44 26.55
CA LEU A 84 5.29 3.64 27.62
C LEU A 84 5.77 2.91 28.90
N PRO A 85 5.26 3.29 30.08
CA PRO A 85 5.64 2.67 31.34
C PRO A 85 5.58 1.13 31.31
N GLN A 86 6.69 0.50 31.65
CA GLN A 86 6.81 -0.96 31.75
C GLN A 86 6.16 -1.48 33.04
N GLU A 87 5.36 -2.54 32.95
CA GLU A 87 4.78 -3.20 34.11
C GLU A 87 5.84 -4.02 34.89
N GLY A 88 6.68 -4.76 34.17
CA GLY A 88 7.70 -5.65 34.74
C GLY A 88 9.05 -5.49 34.06
N ALA A 89 10.07 -6.15 34.64
CA ALA A 89 11.36 -6.25 33.97
C ALA A 89 11.28 -7.16 32.75
N ALA A 90 12.01 -6.81 31.69
CA ALA A 90 12.08 -7.56 30.45
C ALA A 90 13.44 -7.39 29.78
N ARG A 91 13.75 -8.29 28.85
CA ARG A 91 14.92 -8.22 27.99
C ARG A 91 14.49 -8.47 26.56
N ILE A 92 14.82 -7.54 25.68
CA ILE A 92 14.48 -7.60 24.26
C ILE A 92 15.75 -7.53 23.42
N LEU A 93 15.70 -8.13 22.24
CA LEU A 93 16.73 -8.04 21.22
C LEU A 93 16.27 -7.08 20.12
N VAL A 94 17.07 -6.05 19.87
CA VAL A 94 16.86 -5.08 18.80
C VAL A 94 17.92 -5.32 17.73
N SER A 95 17.51 -5.50 16.48
CA SER A 95 18.42 -5.79 15.37
C SER A 95 18.18 -4.87 14.17
N LEU A 96 19.13 -4.00 13.83
CA LEU A 96 19.08 -3.16 12.62
C LEU A 96 19.95 -3.77 11.51
N ASN A 97 19.31 -4.30 10.47
CA ASN A 97 19.99 -4.98 9.35
C ASN A 97 20.98 -6.08 9.81
N GLY A 98 20.65 -6.78 10.89
CA GLY A 98 21.49 -7.83 11.50
C GLY A 98 22.50 -7.35 12.55
N GLN A 99 22.64 -6.05 12.78
CA GLN A 99 23.41 -5.52 13.92
C GLN A 99 22.55 -5.58 15.18
N THR A 100 22.92 -6.44 16.13
CA THR A 100 22.09 -6.81 17.28
C THR A 100 22.53 -6.15 18.58
N HIS A 101 21.56 -5.73 19.39
CA HIS A 101 21.74 -5.16 20.73
C HIS A 101 20.68 -5.72 21.68
N GLU A 102 21.11 -6.24 22.83
CA GLU A 102 20.18 -6.58 23.92
C GLU A 102 19.86 -5.32 24.73
N VAL A 103 18.59 -5.12 25.02
CA VAL A 103 18.09 -4.01 25.83
C VAL A 103 17.43 -4.58 27.07
N GLU A 104 17.96 -4.21 28.23
CA GLU A 104 17.37 -4.52 29.54
C GLU A 104 16.37 -3.44 29.94
N LEU A 105 15.14 -3.86 30.24
CA LEU A 105 14.04 -3.01 30.69
C LEU A 105 13.71 -3.35 32.14
N LYS A 106 13.53 -2.33 32.98
CA LYS A 106 13.14 -2.47 34.38
C LYS A 106 11.68 -2.08 34.55
N ALA A 107 11.05 -2.63 35.59
CA ALA A 107 9.72 -2.20 35.99
C ALA A 107 9.68 -0.68 36.25
N GLY A 108 8.74 0.02 35.62
CA GLY A 108 8.62 1.48 35.69
C GLY A 108 9.43 2.25 34.65
N ASP A 109 10.27 1.60 33.83
CA ASP A 109 10.97 2.29 32.73
C ASP A 109 9.95 2.90 31.76
N SER A 110 10.21 4.14 31.33
CA SER A 110 9.37 4.90 30.41
C SER A 110 10.18 5.99 29.71
N GLY A 111 9.67 6.51 28.60
CA GLY A 111 10.37 7.52 27.81
C GLY A 111 11.49 6.92 26.96
N LEU A 112 12.61 7.63 26.85
CA LEU A 112 13.68 7.29 25.91
C LEU A 112 14.65 6.26 26.51
N ILE A 113 14.70 5.05 25.93
CA ILE A 113 15.64 3.98 26.30
C ILE A 113 16.67 3.79 25.19
N ASP A 114 17.94 3.95 25.53
CA ASP A 114 19.04 3.84 24.57
C ASP A 114 19.24 2.38 24.12
N VAL A 115 19.37 2.19 22.80
CA VAL A 115 19.77 0.91 22.20
C VAL A 115 21.27 0.94 21.87
N GLY A 116 21.74 2.09 21.37
CA GLY A 116 23.14 2.35 21.06
C GLY A 116 23.39 2.67 19.59
N LYS A 117 24.67 2.64 19.22
CA LYS A 117 25.15 2.98 17.88
C LYS A 117 24.98 1.85 16.88
N LEU A 118 24.40 2.16 15.73
CA LEU A 118 24.09 1.23 14.65
C LEU A 118 24.32 1.88 13.27
N ASN A 119 24.50 1.06 12.24
CA ASN A 119 24.69 1.56 10.87
C ASN A 119 23.47 1.33 9.98
N LEU A 120 22.96 2.40 9.38
CA LEU A 120 22.00 2.36 8.29
C LEU A 120 22.68 1.95 6.99
N VAL A 121 21.94 1.28 6.12
CA VAL A 121 22.30 1.03 4.71
C VAL A 121 21.51 1.94 3.78
N PHE A 122 22.01 2.14 2.55
CA PHE A 122 21.21 2.74 1.49
C PHE A 122 20.01 1.85 1.18
N GLY A 123 18.82 2.45 1.06
CA GLY A 123 17.58 1.74 0.81
C GLY A 123 16.76 1.48 2.09
N TYR A 124 15.83 0.53 2.01
CA TYR A 124 15.02 0.14 3.16
C TYR A 124 15.88 -0.54 4.21
N ASN A 125 15.72 -0.07 5.44
CA ASN A 125 16.31 -0.59 6.64
C ASN A 125 15.22 -1.28 7.45
N GLU A 126 15.56 -2.41 8.06
CA GLU A 126 14.66 -3.19 8.91
C GLU A 126 15.21 -3.24 10.33
N ILE A 127 14.39 -2.82 11.29
CA ILE A 127 14.62 -3.07 12.71
C ILE A 127 13.73 -4.22 13.15
N LYS A 128 14.34 -5.29 13.63
CA LYS A 128 13.65 -6.42 14.25
C LYS A 128 13.64 -6.28 15.76
N LEU A 129 12.49 -6.54 16.36
CA LEU A 129 12.24 -6.55 17.80
C LEU A 129 11.85 -7.98 18.18
N GLN A 130 12.63 -8.60 19.06
CA GLN A 130 12.36 -9.95 19.60
C GLN A 130 12.38 -9.94 21.13
N GLY A 131 11.48 -10.69 21.76
CA GLY A 131 11.39 -10.82 23.21
C GLY A 131 12.30 -11.98 23.65
N LEU A 132 13.19 -11.73 24.61
CA LEU A 132 14.06 -12.78 25.15
C LEU A 132 13.49 -13.33 26.45
N GLU A 133 13.26 -12.44 27.42
CA GLU A 133 12.76 -12.78 28.75
C GLU A 133 11.85 -11.68 29.28
N LYS A 134 10.86 -12.03 30.11
CA LYS A 134 10.01 -11.08 30.82
C LYS A 134 9.53 -11.63 32.16
N ALA A 135 9.36 -10.74 33.13
CA ALA A 135 8.75 -11.05 34.42
C ALA A 135 7.29 -10.56 34.51
N GLY A 136 6.89 -9.61 33.67
CA GLY A 136 5.55 -9.02 33.61
C GLY A 136 4.62 -9.66 32.57
N SER A 137 3.52 -8.97 32.25
CA SER A 137 2.54 -9.44 31.27
C SER A 137 2.99 -9.25 29.82
N ASP A 138 3.91 -8.33 29.56
CA ASP A 138 4.42 -7.91 28.26
C ASP A 138 5.96 -7.83 28.21
N PHE A 139 6.53 -7.83 26.99
CA PHE A 139 7.96 -7.64 26.75
C PHE A 139 8.34 -6.16 26.66
N ALA A 140 7.53 -5.36 25.96
CA ALA A 140 7.69 -3.92 25.87
C ALA A 140 6.46 -3.25 25.23
N ASN A 141 6.10 -2.07 25.74
CA ASN A 141 5.19 -1.11 25.10
C ASN A 141 5.98 -0.01 24.38
N ILE A 142 6.11 -0.09 23.06
CA ILE A 142 7.00 0.76 22.25
C ILE A 142 6.16 1.63 21.32
N LYS A 143 6.33 2.95 21.46
CA LYS A 143 5.58 3.95 20.69
C LYS A 143 6.28 4.38 19.41
N SER A 144 7.55 4.72 19.52
CA SER A 144 8.36 5.24 18.40
C SER A 144 9.81 4.80 18.51
N LEU A 145 10.51 4.91 17.39
CA LEU A 145 11.96 4.92 17.36
C LEU A 145 12.44 6.37 17.28
N LYS A 146 13.52 6.69 17.99
CA LYS A 146 14.24 7.95 17.82
C LYS A 146 15.62 7.67 17.26
N ILE A 147 15.87 8.19 16.05
CA ILE A 147 17.10 8.03 15.30
C ILE A 147 17.88 9.34 15.40
N SER A 148 18.91 9.35 16.22
CA SER A 148 19.78 10.52 16.41
C SER A 148 21.01 10.42 15.51
N HIS A 149 21.40 11.53 14.86
CA HIS A 149 22.47 11.53 13.87
C HIS A 149 23.23 12.86 13.82
N GLU A 150 24.49 12.81 13.35
CA GLU A 150 25.30 13.99 13.04
C GLU A 150 25.17 14.35 11.56
N GLY A 151 25.11 15.63 11.20
CA GLY A 151 24.95 16.08 9.80
C GLY A 151 23.60 15.69 9.16
N GLU A 152 23.52 15.68 7.83
CA GLU A 152 22.26 15.47 7.09
C GLU A 152 21.85 13.99 7.00
N LEU A 153 20.58 13.68 7.31
CA LEU A 153 19.96 12.38 7.10
C LEU A 153 18.51 12.61 6.67
N ALA A 154 18.08 11.94 5.60
CA ALA A 154 16.69 11.94 5.15
C ALA A 154 16.17 10.51 5.13
N LEU A 155 15.01 10.31 5.76
CA LEU A 155 14.33 9.03 5.83
C LEU A 155 12.93 9.13 5.23
N ASP A 156 12.55 8.13 4.44
CA ASP A 156 11.17 7.93 3.95
C ASP A 156 10.49 6.84 4.79
N PHE A 157 9.35 7.19 5.38
CA PHE A 157 8.51 6.33 6.21
C PHE A 157 7.13 6.99 6.36
N VAL A 158 6.18 6.29 6.98
CA VAL A 158 4.85 6.83 7.28
C VAL A 158 4.95 7.79 8.48
N LYS A 159 4.86 9.10 8.23
CA LYS A 159 5.25 10.14 9.20
C LYS A 159 4.19 10.52 10.23
N ASP A 160 2.91 10.41 9.86
CA ASP A 160 1.78 10.88 10.66
C ASP A 160 0.54 10.01 10.44
N ASN A 161 -0.45 10.17 11.32
CA ASN A 161 -1.75 9.49 11.21
C ASN A 161 -2.90 10.43 10.81
N ILE A 162 -2.61 11.59 10.20
CA ILE A 162 -3.66 12.46 9.67
C ILE A 162 -4.35 11.68 8.53
N ASP A 163 -5.68 11.74 8.47
CA ASP A 163 -6.50 10.99 7.50
C ASP A 163 -6.29 9.47 7.53
N ASN A 164 -6.01 8.91 8.71
CA ASN A 164 -5.78 7.47 8.93
C ASN A 164 -4.55 6.91 8.17
N ARG A 165 -3.53 7.74 7.95
CA ARG A 165 -2.33 7.37 7.20
C ARG A 165 -1.51 6.23 7.81
N PHE A 166 -1.66 5.90 9.09
CA PHE A 166 -1.03 4.69 9.62
C PHE A 166 -1.68 3.42 9.05
N TYR A 167 -3.01 3.40 8.95
CA TYR A 167 -3.72 2.30 8.28
C TYR A 167 -3.35 2.21 6.79
N TRP A 168 -3.44 3.33 6.06
CA TRP A 168 -3.13 3.36 4.63
C TRP A 168 -1.64 3.11 4.32
N GLY A 169 -0.75 3.68 5.12
CA GLY A 169 0.69 3.50 5.02
C GLY A 169 1.14 2.07 5.32
N ARG A 170 0.44 1.38 6.24
CA ARG A 170 0.66 -0.04 6.51
C ARG A 170 0.12 -0.94 5.41
N ARG A 171 -1.02 -0.62 4.81
CA ARG A 171 -1.46 -1.28 3.56
C ARG A 171 -0.40 -1.11 2.46
N GLY A 172 0.17 0.08 2.36
CA GLY A 172 1.18 0.42 1.39
C GLY A 172 0.59 1.02 0.11
N PRO A 173 1.46 1.44 -0.82
CA PRO A 173 1.09 2.21 -2.00
C PRO A 173 0.37 1.34 -3.04
N SER A 174 -0.91 1.59 -3.27
CA SER A 174 -1.63 1.02 -4.41
C SER A 174 -1.15 1.66 -5.71
N VAL A 175 -0.98 0.83 -6.75
CA VAL A 175 -0.42 1.25 -8.04
C VAL A 175 -1.35 0.89 -9.19
N HIS A 176 -1.30 1.67 -10.26
CA HIS A 176 -2.25 1.58 -11.36
C HIS A 176 -1.56 1.73 -12.71
N LEU A 177 -2.12 1.06 -13.72
CA LEU A 177 -1.84 1.27 -15.14
C LEU A 177 -3.08 1.82 -15.80
N SER A 178 -3.02 3.03 -16.35
CA SER A 178 -4.08 3.60 -17.19
C SER A 178 -3.74 3.39 -18.65
N TYR A 179 -4.50 2.57 -19.36
CA TYR A 179 -4.22 2.26 -20.76
C TYR A 179 -4.61 3.43 -21.66
N THR A 180 -3.74 3.77 -22.62
CA THR A 180 -4.03 4.84 -23.59
C THR A 180 -5.16 4.39 -24.50
N LEU A 181 -6.26 5.15 -24.50
CA LEU A 181 -7.39 4.96 -25.39
C LEU A 181 -7.44 6.12 -26.39
N PRO A 182 -7.79 5.88 -27.67
CA PRO A 182 -8.06 6.97 -28.61
C PRO A 182 -9.11 7.94 -28.08
N SER A 183 -8.99 9.22 -28.43
CA SER A 183 -9.90 10.28 -27.98
C SER A 183 -11.32 10.18 -28.55
N GLU A 184 -11.50 9.44 -29.64
CA GLU A 184 -12.77 9.28 -30.34
C GLU A 184 -13.13 7.80 -30.47
N GLY A 185 -14.42 7.49 -30.35
CA GLY A 185 -14.95 6.15 -30.52
C GLY A 185 -15.95 5.74 -29.45
N ASN A 186 -16.94 4.95 -29.86
CA ASN A 186 -17.90 4.31 -28.97
C ASN A 186 -17.36 2.93 -28.58
N PHE A 187 -16.44 2.89 -27.63
CA PHE A 187 -15.86 1.64 -27.16
C PHE A 187 -16.83 0.89 -26.26
N LYS A 188 -17.11 -0.37 -26.60
CA LYS A 188 -18.01 -1.22 -25.84
C LYS A 188 -17.25 -2.16 -24.94
N TRP A 189 -16.23 -2.85 -25.47
CA TRP A 189 -15.58 -3.97 -24.80
C TRP A 189 -14.15 -3.65 -24.42
N PHE A 190 -13.74 -4.12 -23.23
CA PHE A 190 -12.34 -4.20 -22.83
C PHE A 190 -11.97 -5.65 -22.49
N TYR A 191 -10.85 -6.10 -23.04
CA TYR A 191 -10.27 -7.42 -22.81
C TYR A 191 -8.86 -7.29 -22.22
N ASN A 192 -8.54 -8.12 -21.24
CA ASN A 192 -7.21 -8.19 -20.61
C ASN A 192 -6.90 -9.62 -20.15
N GLU A 193 -5.62 -10.00 -20.20
CA GLU A 193 -5.12 -11.26 -19.65
C GLU A 193 -4.26 -10.97 -18.42
N MET A 194 -4.53 -11.65 -17.30
CA MET A 194 -3.82 -11.45 -16.04
C MET A 194 -3.10 -12.74 -15.64
N THR A 195 -1.85 -12.61 -15.18
CA THR A 195 -1.12 -13.72 -14.53
C THR A 195 -0.48 -13.20 -13.24
N VAL A 196 -0.87 -13.79 -12.11
CA VAL A 196 -0.24 -13.56 -10.82
C VAL A 196 0.81 -14.66 -10.60
N PRO A 197 2.11 -14.34 -10.46
CA PRO A 197 3.13 -15.37 -10.27
C PRO A 197 2.96 -16.15 -8.96
N THR A 198 3.39 -17.41 -8.95
CA THR A 198 3.34 -18.27 -7.76
C THR A 198 4.16 -17.66 -6.63
N GLY A 199 3.54 -17.45 -5.46
CA GLY A 199 4.18 -16.90 -4.27
C GLY A 199 4.16 -15.37 -4.19
N GLU A 200 3.64 -14.69 -5.22
CA GLU A 200 3.45 -13.23 -5.25
C GLU A 200 1.98 -12.83 -5.05
N ASP A 201 1.19 -13.74 -4.46
CA ASP A 201 -0.25 -13.62 -4.18
C ASP A 201 -0.63 -13.68 -2.68
N PRO A 202 0.03 -12.92 -1.79
CA PRO A 202 -0.31 -12.92 -0.36
C PRO A 202 -1.77 -12.55 -0.09
N VAL A 203 -2.33 -13.08 1.00
CA VAL A 203 -3.67 -12.71 1.50
C VAL A 203 -3.76 -11.21 1.70
N GLY A 204 -4.89 -10.61 1.32
CA GLY A 204 -5.07 -9.16 1.30
C GLY A 204 -4.81 -8.51 -0.06
N SER A 205 -4.50 -9.28 -1.09
CA SER A 205 -4.26 -8.74 -2.44
C SER A 205 -5.54 -8.55 -3.23
N TYR A 206 -5.68 -7.40 -3.89
CA TYR A 206 -6.61 -7.22 -5.00
C TYR A 206 -5.83 -6.93 -6.29
N PHE A 207 -5.88 -7.90 -7.21
CA PHE A 207 -5.36 -7.79 -8.57
C PHE A 207 -6.51 -7.38 -9.50
N MET A 208 -6.60 -6.11 -9.83
CA MET A 208 -7.70 -5.57 -10.63
C MET A 208 -7.33 -5.54 -12.12
N ALA A 209 -8.08 -6.29 -12.94
CA ALA A 209 -7.81 -6.45 -14.37
C ALA A 209 -8.43 -5.34 -15.23
N ASN A 210 -9.74 -5.14 -15.09
CA ASN A 210 -10.53 -4.32 -16.00
C ASN A 210 -11.31 -3.25 -15.25
N GLY A 211 -10.66 -2.11 -15.06
CA GLY A 211 -11.28 -0.91 -14.52
C GLY A 211 -11.91 -0.06 -15.59
N PHE A 212 -12.92 0.71 -15.20
CA PHE A 212 -13.64 1.67 -16.04
C PHE A 212 -14.01 2.90 -15.22
N GLY A 213 -14.59 3.92 -15.85
CA GLY A 213 -14.90 5.20 -15.20
C GLY A 213 -15.75 5.08 -13.93
N GLU A 214 -16.60 4.05 -13.87
CA GLU A 214 -17.63 3.86 -12.86
C GLU A 214 -17.48 2.54 -12.08
N GLY A 215 -16.34 1.85 -12.16
CA GLY A 215 -16.18 0.60 -11.44
C GLY A 215 -14.91 -0.19 -11.76
N TYR A 216 -14.88 -1.41 -11.26
CA TYR A 216 -13.72 -2.30 -11.33
C TYR A 216 -14.12 -3.77 -11.49
N PHE A 217 -13.21 -4.55 -12.08
CA PHE A 217 -13.35 -5.98 -12.28
C PHE A 217 -12.00 -6.69 -12.15
N GLY A 218 -11.88 -7.67 -11.25
CA GLY A 218 -10.62 -8.38 -11.01
C GLY A 218 -10.73 -9.55 -10.04
N ILE A 219 -9.61 -9.92 -9.42
CA ILE A 219 -9.50 -11.08 -8.52
C ILE A 219 -8.81 -10.76 -7.20
N GLN A 220 -9.28 -11.39 -6.13
CA GLN A 220 -8.81 -11.16 -4.77
C GLN A 220 -8.27 -12.44 -4.13
N VAL A 221 -7.35 -12.26 -3.17
CA VAL A 221 -6.95 -13.28 -2.19
C VAL A 221 -7.52 -12.87 -0.83
N ASN A 222 -8.68 -13.41 -0.48
CA ASN A 222 -9.46 -12.95 0.68
C ASN A 222 -9.01 -13.64 1.98
N SER A 223 -8.60 -14.90 1.89
CA SER A 223 -8.04 -15.68 2.99
C SER A 223 -7.21 -16.83 2.41
N GLU A 224 -6.63 -17.66 3.28
CA GLU A 224 -5.94 -18.89 2.87
C GLU A 224 -6.85 -19.86 2.11
N SER A 225 -8.16 -19.84 2.38
CA SER A 225 -9.14 -20.79 1.82
C SER A 225 -10.15 -20.19 0.85
N GLU A 226 -10.17 -18.86 0.69
CA GLU A 226 -11.14 -18.18 -0.17
C GLU A 226 -10.48 -17.13 -1.07
N ARG A 227 -10.78 -17.25 -2.35
CA ARG A 227 -10.47 -16.25 -3.38
C ARG A 227 -11.74 -15.87 -4.14
N ARG A 228 -11.78 -14.64 -4.64
CA ARG A 228 -12.97 -14.09 -5.30
C ARG A 228 -12.64 -13.50 -6.66
N ILE A 229 -13.56 -13.64 -7.60
CA ILE A 229 -13.64 -12.81 -8.80
C ILE A 229 -14.66 -11.71 -8.48
N LEU A 230 -14.24 -10.44 -8.43
CA LEU A 230 -15.04 -9.31 -7.96
C LEU A 230 -15.34 -8.34 -9.10
N PHE A 231 -16.61 -7.94 -9.23
CA PHE A 231 -17.07 -6.92 -10.17
C PHE A 231 -18.01 -5.94 -9.46
N SER A 232 -17.65 -4.65 -9.47
CA SER A 232 -18.41 -3.59 -8.80
C SER A 232 -18.65 -2.39 -9.70
N VAL A 233 -19.78 -1.72 -9.50
CA VAL A 233 -20.17 -0.49 -10.19
C VAL A 233 -20.65 0.52 -9.15
N TRP A 234 -20.05 1.71 -9.11
CA TRP A 234 -20.48 2.79 -8.23
C TRP A 234 -21.81 3.41 -8.69
N SER A 235 -22.68 3.73 -7.73
CA SER A 235 -23.86 4.55 -7.95
C SER A 235 -23.46 5.96 -8.45
N PRO A 236 -24.31 6.65 -9.23
CA PRO A 236 -24.14 8.08 -9.46
C PRO A 236 -24.36 8.94 -8.20
N PHE A 237 -24.93 8.38 -7.12
CA PHE A 237 -25.17 9.09 -5.88
C PHE A 237 -23.95 9.02 -4.95
N ALA A 238 -23.40 10.18 -4.58
CA ALA A 238 -22.22 10.26 -3.72
C ALA A 238 -22.58 10.03 -2.25
N THR A 239 -22.29 8.84 -1.75
CA THR A 239 -22.43 8.46 -0.34
C THR A 239 -21.52 7.27 -0.01
N ASP A 240 -21.15 7.13 1.25
CA ASP A 240 -20.48 5.93 1.79
C ASP A 240 -21.47 4.91 2.36
N LYS A 241 -22.76 5.22 2.36
CA LYS A 241 -23.82 4.37 2.90
C LYS A 241 -24.78 3.96 1.78
N PRO A 242 -24.76 2.70 1.32
CA PRO A 242 -25.62 2.27 0.20
C PRO A 242 -27.12 2.42 0.49
N GLY A 243 -27.52 2.30 1.76
CA GLY A 243 -28.91 2.50 2.19
C GLY A 243 -29.43 3.93 1.97
N ASP A 244 -28.56 4.92 1.82
CA ASP A 244 -28.94 6.32 1.58
C ASP A 244 -29.18 6.61 0.09
N ILE A 245 -28.86 5.67 -0.81
CA ILE A 245 -29.00 5.86 -2.26
C ILE A 245 -30.49 5.88 -2.62
N PRO A 246 -30.99 6.95 -3.29
CA PRO A 246 -32.36 6.98 -3.81
C PRO A 246 -32.62 5.84 -4.79
N GLU A 247 -33.83 5.29 -4.79
CA GLU A 247 -34.19 4.12 -5.62
C GLU A 247 -33.95 4.33 -7.13
N ASP A 248 -34.07 5.57 -7.61
CA ASP A 248 -33.82 5.95 -9.01
C ASP A 248 -32.32 6.06 -9.37
N GLN A 249 -31.42 5.84 -8.40
CA GLN A 249 -29.96 5.93 -8.53
C GLN A 249 -29.25 4.67 -8.02
N LYS A 250 -29.98 3.68 -7.51
CA LYS A 250 -29.41 2.38 -7.15
C LYS A 250 -28.97 1.63 -8.40
N ILE A 251 -27.88 0.88 -8.25
CA ILE A 251 -27.43 -0.06 -9.27
C ILE A 251 -28.42 -1.22 -9.33
N LYS A 252 -28.91 -1.53 -10.53
CA LYS A 252 -29.90 -2.59 -10.74
C LYS A 252 -29.24 -3.83 -11.33
N LEU A 253 -29.44 -4.98 -10.71
CA LEU A 253 -29.01 -6.26 -11.25
C LEU A 253 -29.91 -6.66 -12.43
N LEU A 254 -29.33 -6.88 -13.61
CA LEU A 254 -30.03 -7.37 -14.80
C LEU A 254 -29.85 -8.88 -14.99
N LYS A 255 -28.62 -9.37 -14.82
CA LYS A 255 -28.26 -10.78 -14.96
C LYS A 255 -27.12 -11.12 -14.00
N LYS A 256 -27.00 -12.40 -13.65
CA LYS A 256 -25.82 -12.94 -12.96
C LYS A 256 -25.54 -14.37 -13.39
N GLY A 257 -24.28 -14.78 -13.31
CA GLY A 257 -23.90 -16.17 -13.52
C GLY A 257 -24.36 -17.09 -12.38
N ALA A 258 -24.20 -18.38 -12.60
CA ALA A 258 -24.37 -19.39 -11.56
C ALA A 258 -23.41 -19.11 -10.40
N ASP A 259 -23.89 -19.30 -9.16
CA ASP A 259 -23.13 -19.17 -7.91
C ASP A 259 -22.53 -17.79 -7.63
N VAL A 260 -22.83 -16.79 -8.46
CA VAL A 260 -22.43 -15.40 -8.23
C VAL A 260 -23.29 -14.80 -7.11
N TYR A 261 -22.61 -14.32 -6.08
CA TYR A 261 -23.18 -13.45 -5.06
C TYR A 261 -23.37 -12.04 -5.61
N THR A 262 -24.47 -11.39 -5.25
CA THR A 262 -24.76 -10.00 -5.64
C THR A 262 -25.26 -9.23 -4.42
N GLY A 263 -24.79 -7.99 -4.24
CA GLY A 263 -25.20 -7.12 -3.15
C GLY A 263 -24.76 -5.67 -3.38
N GLU A 264 -24.69 -4.90 -2.31
CA GLU A 264 -24.27 -3.50 -2.31
C GLU A 264 -22.94 -3.33 -1.55
N PHE A 265 -22.25 -2.22 -1.79
CA PHE A 265 -21.02 -1.83 -1.07
C PHE A 265 -21.04 -0.35 -0.65
N GLY A 266 -20.17 0.02 0.29
CA GLY A 266 -20.07 1.35 0.89
C GLY A 266 -18.65 1.65 1.43
N ASN A 267 -18.48 2.78 2.14
CA ASN A 267 -17.23 3.29 2.74
C ASN A 267 -16.12 3.73 1.76
N GLU A 268 -16.35 3.61 0.46
CA GLU A 268 -15.43 4.03 -0.61
C GLU A 268 -16.22 4.62 -1.78
N GLY A 269 -17.21 5.46 -1.45
CA GLY A 269 -18.42 5.56 -2.25
C GLY A 269 -19.31 4.34 -2.05
N SER A 270 -20.43 4.27 -2.78
CA SER A 270 -21.40 3.18 -2.66
C SER A 270 -21.93 2.75 -4.01
N GLY A 271 -22.35 1.48 -4.12
CA GLY A 271 -22.83 0.93 -5.38
C GLY A 271 -23.23 -0.53 -5.29
N GLY A 272 -23.33 -1.17 -6.46
CA GLY A 272 -23.62 -2.60 -6.58
C GLY A 272 -22.32 -3.39 -6.76
N GLN A 273 -22.22 -4.53 -6.09
CA GLN A 273 -21.11 -5.47 -6.25
C GLN A 273 -21.61 -6.88 -6.53
N SER A 274 -20.76 -7.65 -7.17
CA SER A 274 -20.95 -9.08 -7.40
C SER A 274 -19.62 -9.80 -7.25
N TYR A 275 -19.66 -11.02 -6.72
CA TYR A 275 -18.47 -11.86 -6.73
C TYR A 275 -18.80 -13.35 -6.91
N LEU A 276 -17.91 -14.04 -7.61
CA LEU A 276 -17.84 -15.49 -7.64
C LEU A 276 -16.75 -15.95 -6.67
N ARG A 277 -17.07 -16.88 -5.76
CA ARG A 277 -16.04 -17.59 -5.01
C ARG A 277 -15.39 -18.59 -5.93
N TYR A 278 -14.15 -18.33 -6.31
CA TYR A 278 -13.39 -19.17 -7.22
C TYR A 278 -11.93 -19.14 -6.78
N ASN A 279 -11.45 -20.30 -6.30
CA ASN A 279 -10.08 -20.48 -5.82
C ASN A 279 -9.10 -20.56 -6.99
N TRP A 280 -8.95 -19.43 -7.69
CA TRP A 280 -7.98 -19.26 -8.77
C TRP A 280 -6.56 -19.57 -8.28
N VAL A 281 -5.73 -20.06 -9.19
CA VAL A 281 -4.40 -20.60 -8.93
C VAL A 281 -3.34 -19.66 -9.50
N ALA A 282 -2.39 -19.24 -8.67
CA ALA A 282 -1.25 -18.46 -9.12
C ALA A 282 -0.43 -19.23 -10.17
N GLY A 283 0.10 -18.51 -11.15
CA GLY A 283 0.78 -19.06 -12.33
C GLY A 283 -0.14 -19.26 -13.54
N ASN A 284 -1.46 -19.39 -13.33
CA ASN A 284 -2.42 -19.45 -14.44
C ASN A 284 -2.71 -18.07 -15.04
N THR A 285 -2.97 -18.05 -16.34
CA THR A 285 -3.41 -16.85 -17.05
C THR A 285 -4.93 -16.83 -17.15
N TYR A 286 -5.55 -15.90 -16.45
CA TYR A 286 -6.99 -15.64 -16.49
C TYR A 286 -7.33 -14.55 -17.49
N LYS A 287 -8.53 -14.58 -18.05
CA LYS A 287 -8.99 -13.56 -19.01
C LYS A 287 -10.21 -12.84 -18.49
N PHE A 288 -10.23 -11.53 -18.70
CA PHE A 288 -11.28 -10.64 -18.26
C PHE A 288 -11.85 -9.93 -19.49
N LEU A 289 -13.17 -9.95 -19.61
CA LEU A 289 -13.91 -9.25 -20.65
C LEU A 289 -15.06 -8.52 -19.99
N ASN A 290 -15.17 -7.21 -20.17
CA ASN A 290 -16.34 -6.45 -19.71
C ASN A 290 -16.81 -5.46 -20.76
N SER A 291 -18.13 -5.28 -20.82
CA SER A 291 -18.79 -4.30 -21.67
C SER A 291 -19.32 -3.11 -20.89
N VAL A 292 -19.30 -1.94 -21.52
CA VAL A 292 -20.02 -0.73 -21.09
C VAL A 292 -20.83 -0.22 -22.27
N GLU A 293 -22.15 -0.17 -22.13
CA GLU A 293 -23.05 0.18 -23.23
C GLU A 293 -24.23 1.02 -22.75
N PRO A 294 -24.48 2.22 -23.32
CA PRO A 294 -25.66 3.00 -23.01
C PRO A 294 -26.92 2.30 -23.53
N ASP A 295 -28.02 2.39 -22.78
CA ASP A 295 -29.30 1.75 -23.14
C ASP A 295 -30.22 2.65 -23.99
N GLY A 296 -29.78 3.88 -24.30
CA GLY A 296 -30.55 4.89 -25.02
C GLY A 296 -31.70 5.51 -24.21
N LYS A 297 -31.79 5.23 -22.91
CA LYS A 297 -32.85 5.68 -21.98
C LYS A 297 -32.27 6.41 -20.77
N GLY A 298 -31.05 6.92 -20.87
CA GLY A 298 -30.34 7.62 -19.79
C GLY A 298 -29.71 6.70 -18.76
N ASN A 299 -29.55 5.40 -19.06
CA ASN A 299 -28.81 4.45 -18.24
C ASN A 299 -27.67 3.81 -19.04
N THR A 300 -26.73 3.20 -18.31
CA THR A 300 -25.62 2.46 -18.92
C THR A 300 -25.54 1.09 -18.29
N VAL A 301 -25.36 0.07 -19.11
CA VAL A 301 -25.25 -1.34 -18.72
C VAL A 301 -23.79 -1.77 -18.72
N TYR A 302 -23.39 -2.40 -17.62
CA TYR A 302 -22.04 -2.92 -17.38
C TYR A 302 -22.14 -4.43 -17.22
N THR A 303 -21.43 -5.20 -18.05
CA THR A 303 -21.48 -6.67 -17.97
C THR A 303 -20.07 -7.24 -17.91
N ALA A 304 -19.81 -8.15 -16.98
CA ALA A 304 -18.48 -8.72 -16.75
C ALA A 304 -18.48 -10.24 -16.97
N TYR A 305 -17.46 -10.72 -17.69
CA TYR A 305 -17.22 -12.13 -17.98
C TYR A 305 -15.79 -12.50 -17.60
N PHE A 306 -15.64 -13.66 -16.97
CA PHE A 306 -14.35 -14.20 -16.52
C PHE A 306 -14.08 -15.54 -17.20
N PHE A 307 -12.85 -15.74 -17.67
CA PHE A 307 -12.41 -17.01 -18.26
C PHE A 307 -11.36 -17.66 -17.35
N ALA A 308 -11.71 -18.83 -16.85
CA ALA A 308 -10.81 -19.73 -16.15
C ALA A 308 -10.23 -20.75 -17.14
N PRO A 309 -8.89 -20.82 -17.32
CA PRO A 309 -8.29 -21.82 -18.20
C PRO A 309 -8.57 -23.26 -17.76
N GLU A 310 -8.85 -23.50 -16.48
CA GLU A 310 -9.20 -24.81 -15.93
C GLU A 310 -10.59 -25.30 -16.38
N LEU A 311 -11.48 -24.36 -16.71
CA LEU A 311 -12.84 -24.66 -17.16
C LEU A 311 -12.98 -24.58 -18.68
N GLY A 312 -12.15 -23.76 -19.34
CA GLY A 312 -12.16 -23.62 -20.79
C GLY A 312 -13.36 -22.84 -21.34
N GLU A 313 -14.14 -22.17 -20.49
CA GLU A 313 -15.32 -21.40 -20.88
C GLU A 313 -15.42 -20.04 -20.18
N TRP A 314 -16.20 -19.13 -20.78
CA TRP A 314 -16.49 -17.82 -20.21
C TRP A 314 -17.65 -17.93 -19.23
N MET A 315 -17.47 -17.39 -18.03
CA MET A 315 -18.48 -17.31 -16.98
C MET A 315 -18.98 -15.89 -16.85
N LEU A 316 -20.30 -15.68 -16.93
CA LEU A 316 -20.92 -14.42 -16.55
C LEU A 316 -20.70 -14.18 -15.06
N ILE A 317 -20.21 -13.00 -14.69
CA ILE A 317 -20.20 -12.56 -13.30
C ILE A 317 -21.54 -11.86 -13.03
N ALA A 318 -21.69 -10.63 -13.50
CA ALA A 318 -22.98 -9.93 -13.46
C ALA A 318 -23.14 -8.95 -14.62
N SER A 319 -24.40 -8.58 -14.84
CA SER A 319 -24.80 -7.43 -15.65
C SER A 319 -25.56 -6.46 -14.76
N PHE A 320 -25.04 -5.24 -14.64
CA PHE A 320 -25.59 -4.17 -13.83
C PHE A 320 -26.03 -2.99 -14.69
N LEU A 321 -27.17 -2.40 -14.37
CA LEU A 321 -27.62 -1.12 -14.93
C LEU A 321 -27.31 -0.01 -13.92
N ARG A 322 -26.56 1.00 -14.37
CA ARG A 322 -26.30 2.24 -13.64
C ARG A 322 -27.24 3.33 -14.16
N PRO A 323 -28.17 3.84 -13.34
CA PRO A 323 -29.05 4.94 -13.73
C PRO A 323 -28.29 6.25 -13.96
N LYS A 324 -28.97 7.23 -14.59
CA LYS A 324 -28.47 8.61 -14.79
C LYS A 324 -27.05 8.66 -15.36
N THR A 325 -26.79 7.77 -16.32
CA THR A 325 -25.49 7.58 -16.95
C THR A 325 -25.72 7.24 -18.41
N ASP A 326 -25.02 7.92 -19.33
CA ASP A 326 -25.14 7.67 -20.76
C ASP A 326 -23.73 7.71 -21.37
N ASN A 327 -22.96 6.64 -21.17
CA ASN A 327 -21.55 6.59 -21.55
C ASN A 327 -21.16 5.22 -22.14
N TRP A 328 -20.25 5.27 -23.11
CA TRP A 328 -19.44 4.14 -23.55
C TRP A 328 -18.24 3.94 -22.62
N TYR A 329 -17.50 2.84 -22.83
CA TYR A 329 -16.34 2.49 -22.03
C TYR A 329 -15.31 3.63 -22.01
N LYS A 330 -14.96 4.08 -20.80
CA LYS A 330 -13.92 5.08 -20.56
C LYS A 330 -12.96 4.60 -19.49
N ARG A 331 -11.73 5.11 -19.56
CA ARG A 331 -10.65 4.88 -18.57
C ARG A 331 -10.34 3.39 -18.33
N PRO A 332 -10.01 2.62 -19.38
CA PRO A 332 -9.51 1.25 -19.17
C PRO A 332 -8.24 1.31 -18.31
N HIS A 333 -8.25 0.61 -17.19
CA HIS A 333 -7.11 0.57 -16.28
C HIS A 333 -7.03 -0.75 -15.52
N SER A 334 -5.87 -0.98 -14.91
CA SER A 334 -5.63 -2.07 -13.95
C SER A 334 -4.98 -1.51 -12.70
N PHE A 335 -5.12 -2.20 -11.56
CA PHE A 335 -4.43 -1.81 -10.34
C PHE A 335 -4.00 -3.01 -9.49
N LEU A 336 -3.06 -2.75 -8.59
CA LEU A 336 -2.64 -3.69 -7.56
C LEU A 336 -2.75 -3.00 -6.20
N GLU A 337 -3.52 -3.63 -5.31
CA GLU A 337 -3.83 -3.12 -3.99
C GLU A 337 -3.57 -4.19 -2.92
N ASN A 338 -3.10 -3.74 -1.75
CA ASN A 338 -3.22 -4.47 -0.50
C ASN A 338 -4.35 -3.86 0.33
N PHE A 339 -5.34 -4.66 0.74
CA PHE A 339 -6.45 -4.25 1.60
C PHE A 339 -6.32 -4.69 3.07
N ILE A 340 -5.21 -5.34 3.45
CA ILE A 340 -4.91 -5.78 4.82
C ILE A 340 -3.61 -5.11 5.30
N PRO A 341 -3.66 -4.16 6.25
CA PRO A 341 -2.48 -3.47 6.78
C PRO A 341 -1.37 -4.42 7.24
N GLU A 342 -1.73 -5.54 7.88
CA GLU A 342 -0.79 -6.50 8.43
C GLU A 342 0.04 -7.23 7.36
N SER A 343 -0.37 -7.18 6.08
CA SER A 343 0.35 -7.84 4.98
C SER A 343 1.20 -6.89 4.14
N GLY A 344 1.38 -5.63 4.55
CA GLY A 344 2.13 -4.63 3.78
C GLY A 344 3.63 -4.86 3.70
N ASN A 345 4.18 -5.70 4.58
CA ASN A 345 5.56 -6.22 4.52
C ASN A 345 5.73 -7.36 3.52
N LEU A 346 4.65 -7.82 2.88
CA LEU A 346 4.71 -8.85 1.85
C LEU A 346 4.66 -8.22 0.47
N GLU A 347 5.57 -8.67 -0.40
CA GLU A 347 5.58 -8.29 -1.80
C GLU A 347 4.45 -8.98 -2.56
N ARG A 348 3.86 -8.26 -3.51
CA ARG A 348 2.82 -8.75 -4.41
C ARG A 348 3.10 -8.19 -5.80
N ARG A 349 2.84 -8.99 -6.82
CA ARG A 349 3.10 -8.62 -8.21
C ARG A 349 2.18 -9.35 -9.17
N VAL A 350 1.92 -8.71 -10.30
CA VAL A 350 1.02 -9.21 -11.34
C VAL A 350 1.48 -8.76 -12.72
N PHE A 351 1.26 -9.62 -13.71
CA PHE A 351 1.45 -9.31 -15.12
C PHE A 351 0.11 -9.14 -15.83
N TYR A 352 0.05 -8.14 -16.69
CA TYR A 352 -1.07 -7.87 -17.60
C TYR A 352 -0.61 -7.99 -19.04
N ASP A 353 -1.36 -8.71 -19.85
CA ASP A 353 -0.99 -9.06 -21.21
C ASP A 353 -2.18 -8.93 -22.17
N ASN A 354 -1.88 -8.77 -23.45
CA ASN A 354 -2.84 -8.83 -24.55
C ASN A 354 -4.08 -7.93 -24.34
N GLN A 355 -3.90 -6.66 -24.00
CA GLN A 355 -5.02 -5.72 -23.84
C GLN A 355 -5.64 -5.37 -25.18
N TRP A 356 -6.96 -5.42 -25.26
CA TRP A 356 -7.72 -5.04 -26.45
C TRP A 356 -9.00 -4.29 -26.09
N MET A 357 -9.35 -3.30 -26.91
CA MET A 357 -10.65 -2.63 -26.87
C MET A 357 -11.42 -2.96 -28.14
N ALA A 358 -12.73 -3.15 -28.04
CA ALA A 358 -13.60 -3.25 -29.21
C ALA A 358 -14.65 -2.14 -29.21
N ASP A 359 -14.84 -1.51 -30.36
CA ASP A 359 -15.96 -0.58 -30.55
C ASP A 359 -17.32 -1.30 -30.58
N SER A 360 -18.40 -0.53 -30.62
CA SER A 360 -19.77 -1.07 -30.69
C SER A 360 -20.06 -1.86 -31.97
N ALA A 361 -19.24 -1.72 -33.01
CA ALA A 361 -19.30 -2.52 -34.25
C ALA A 361 -18.44 -3.80 -34.18
N GLY A 362 -17.69 -4.01 -33.10
CA GLY A 362 -16.83 -5.18 -32.91
C GLY A 362 -15.44 -5.04 -33.53
N ASN A 363 -15.01 -3.83 -33.91
CA ASN A 363 -13.66 -3.59 -34.41
C ASN A 363 -12.68 -3.56 -33.24
N TRP A 364 -11.77 -4.52 -33.21
CA TRP A 364 -10.78 -4.68 -32.16
C TRP A 364 -9.53 -3.82 -32.39
N MET A 365 -9.06 -3.17 -31.33
CA MET A 365 -7.83 -2.38 -31.28
C MET A 365 -6.95 -2.83 -30.11
N GLU A 366 -5.69 -3.13 -30.39
CA GLU A 366 -4.74 -3.53 -29.36
C GLU A 366 -4.27 -2.30 -28.57
N LEU A 367 -4.24 -2.40 -27.24
CA LEU A 367 -3.67 -1.35 -26.39
C LEU A 367 -2.25 -1.73 -25.99
N THR A 368 -1.28 -0.91 -26.38
CA THR A 368 0.16 -1.17 -26.15
C THR A 368 0.83 -0.14 -25.26
N GLU A 369 0.12 0.89 -24.82
CA GLU A 369 0.64 1.97 -24.00
C GLU A 369 -0.14 2.09 -22.69
N ALA A 370 0.57 2.35 -21.59
CA ALA A 370 -0.04 2.57 -20.28
C ALA A 370 0.73 3.62 -19.47
N LYS A 371 0.00 4.49 -18.77
CA LYS A 371 0.55 5.40 -17.78
C LYS A 371 0.58 4.74 -16.41
N PHE A 372 1.75 4.71 -15.76
CA PHE A 372 1.90 4.24 -14.39
C PHE A 372 1.57 5.35 -13.38
N THR A 373 0.78 5.02 -12.35
CA THR A 373 0.41 5.96 -11.29
C THR A 373 0.31 5.26 -9.93
N GLY A 374 0.31 6.04 -8.85
CA GLY A 374 0.17 5.57 -7.48
C GLY A 374 -0.83 6.39 -6.69
N ASP A 375 -1.25 5.85 -5.55
CA ASP A 375 -2.16 6.50 -4.60
C ASP A 375 -1.51 7.64 -3.80
N ASP A 376 -2.20 8.13 -2.76
CA ASP A 376 -1.69 9.19 -1.87
C ASP A 376 -0.40 8.79 -1.14
N ILE A 377 -0.29 7.53 -0.68
CA ILE A 377 0.87 7.03 0.05
C ILE A 377 2.11 7.04 -0.85
N ALA A 378 1.96 6.62 -2.12
CA ALA A 378 3.03 6.70 -3.11
C ALA A 378 3.45 8.14 -3.40
N LYS A 379 2.47 9.03 -3.65
CA LYS A 379 2.71 10.44 -4.01
C LYS A 379 3.40 11.23 -2.91
N ARG A 380 3.06 10.97 -1.64
CA ARG A 380 3.72 11.59 -0.48
C ARG A 380 5.14 11.08 -0.27
N GLY A 381 5.47 9.94 -0.87
CA GLY A 381 6.74 9.27 -0.65
C GLY A 381 6.87 8.65 0.73
N TYR A 382 5.77 8.34 1.41
CA TYR A 382 5.82 7.67 2.72
C TYR A 382 6.29 6.22 2.60
N ARG A 383 5.92 5.58 1.48
CA ARG A 383 6.39 4.27 1.06
C ARG A 383 6.89 4.40 -0.38
N LYS A 384 8.00 3.74 -0.70
CA LYS A 384 8.71 3.76 -2.00
C LYS A 384 8.84 2.38 -2.64
N ASP A 385 8.24 1.35 -2.06
CA ASP A 385 8.20 -0.01 -2.55
C ASP A 385 6.99 -0.20 -3.47
N PHE A 386 7.07 0.49 -4.60
CA PHE A 386 6.09 0.41 -5.68
C PHE A 386 6.79 0.45 -7.04
N ALA A 387 6.35 -0.40 -7.96
CA ALA A 387 6.88 -0.46 -9.31
C ALA A 387 5.80 -0.88 -10.30
N GLY A 388 6.00 -0.50 -11.55
CA GLY A 388 5.17 -0.89 -12.66
C GLY A 388 5.79 -0.45 -13.98
N GLY A 389 5.21 -0.93 -15.07
CA GLY A 389 5.67 -0.62 -16.41
C GLY A 389 5.62 -1.84 -17.30
N SER A 390 6.56 -1.97 -18.23
CA SER A 390 6.66 -3.12 -19.13
C SER A 390 7.86 -4.01 -18.80
N ASP A 391 7.65 -5.33 -18.87
CA ASP A 391 8.64 -6.36 -18.66
C ASP A 391 8.35 -7.52 -19.62
N THR A 392 9.36 -7.92 -20.41
CA THR A 392 9.32 -9.10 -21.29
C THR A 392 8.06 -9.15 -22.18
N GLY A 393 7.68 -8.00 -22.76
CA GLY A 393 6.53 -7.88 -23.67
C GLY A 393 5.16 -7.86 -22.99
N LYS A 394 5.10 -7.80 -21.66
CA LYS A 394 3.89 -7.64 -20.85
C LYS A 394 3.96 -6.34 -20.05
N PHE A 395 2.83 -5.89 -19.52
CA PHE A 395 2.84 -4.91 -18.44
C PHE A 395 2.91 -5.61 -17.08
N PHE A 396 3.39 -4.92 -16.05
CA PHE A 396 3.38 -5.41 -14.68
C PHE A 396 3.06 -4.30 -13.67
N LEU A 397 2.59 -4.73 -12.50
CA LEU A 397 2.51 -3.93 -11.28
C LEU A 397 3.11 -4.74 -10.13
N LYS A 398 3.77 -4.06 -9.20
CA LYS A 398 4.42 -4.62 -8.02
C LYS A 398 4.37 -3.62 -6.87
N ASN A 399 4.00 -4.06 -5.66
CA ASN A 399 4.04 -3.22 -4.46
C ASN A 399 4.25 -4.05 -3.18
N GLY A 400 4.51 -3.35 -2.07
CA GLY A 400 4.75 -3.96 -0.77
C GLY A 400 6.13 -4.62 -0.68
N GLY A 401 6.43 -5.22 0.47
CA GLY A 401 7.67 -5.98 0.66
C GLY A 401 8.94 -5.14 0.87
N PHE A 402 8.85 -3.81 0.90
CA PHE A 402 9.97 -2.92 1.21
C PHE A 402 11.19 -3.11 0.28
N PHE A 403 10.96 -3.42 -1.00
CA PHE A 403 12.01 -3.42 -2.01
C PHE A 403 12.49 -2.00 -2.36
N ASN A 404 13.68 -1.88 -2.93
CA ASN A 404 14.35 -0.59 -3.09
C ASN A 404 13.98 0.21 -4.33
N ASP A 405 13.74 -0.46 -5.45
CA ASP A 405 13.67 0.16 -6.76
C ASP A 405 12.24 0.58 -7.10
N ALA A 406 11.96 1.87 -7.02
CA ALA A 406 10.67 2.44 -7.38
C ALA A 406 10.59 2.81 -8.87
N THR A 407 9.43 2.64 -9.50
CA THR A 407 9.16 3.26 -10.81
C THR A 407 8.74 4.72 -10.60
N GLU A 408 9.23 5.65 -11.43
CA GLU A 408 8.78 7.04 -11.43
C GLU A 408 7.26 7.15 -11.66
N LEU A 409 6.55 7.91 -10.83
CA LEU A 409 5.11 8.11 -11.00
C LEU A 409 4.81 8.97 -12.23
N GLN A 410 3.68 8.72 -12.89
CA GLN A 410 3.25 9.39 -14.14
C GLN A 410 4.08 9.01 -15.37
N SER A 411 4.99 8.05 -15.29
CA SER A 411 5.72 7.53 -16.43
C SER A 411 4.81 6.84 -17.44
N MET A 412 5.15 6.97 -18.72
CA MET A 412 4.53 6.21 -19.81
C MET A 412 5.35 4.97 -20.11
N HIS A 413 4.68 3.85 -20.31
CA HIS A 413 5.29 2.57 -20.65
C HIS A 413 4.63 1.97 -21.88
N GLN A 414 5.43 1.24 -22.66
CA GLN A 414 4.98 0.56 -23.86
C GLN A 414 5.38 -0.91 -23.80
N ARG A 415 4.47 -1.80 -24.22
CA ARG A 415 4.77 -3.21 -24.50
C ARG A 415 4.76 -3.47 -26.00
N THR A 416 5.43 -4.52 -26.43
CA THR A 416 5.33 -4.98 -27.82
C THR A 416 3.92 -5.49 -28.11
N GLY A 417 3.33 -5.02 -29.21
CA GLY A 417 2.05 -5.54 -29.71
C GLY A 417 2.17 -6.99 -30.15
N LYS A 418 1.14 -7.79 -29.90
CA LYS A 418 1.10 -9.22 -30.23
C LYS A 418 0.23 -9.53 -31.44
N GLY A 419 -0.70 -8.64 -31.80
CA GLY A 419 -1.64 -8.88 -32.89
C GLY A 419 -2.59 -10.05 -32.66
N LYS A 420 -2.69 -10.56 -31.41
CA LYS A 420 -3.52 -11.71 -31.05
C LYS A 420 -4.90 -11.25 -30.59
N VAL A 421 -5.75 -10.93 -31.57
CA VAL A 421 -7.13 -10.50 -31.34
C VAL A 421 -7.90 -11.55 -30.51
N PRO A 422 -8.63 -11.14 -29.45
CA PRO A 422 -9.44 -12.05 -28.64
C PRO A 422 -10.49 -12.78 -29.49
N GLN A 423 -10.52 -14.10 -29.40
CA GLN A 423 -11.52 -14.93 -30.08
C GLN A 423 -12.71 -15.14 -29.14
N ILE A 424 -13.72 -14.29 -29.27
CA ILE A 424 -14.92 -14.30 -28.43
C ILE A 424 -16.12 -14.76 -29.26
N ASP A 425 -16.71 -15.89 -28.86
CA ASP A 425 -18.00 -16.32 -29.39
C ASP A 425 -19.12 -15.59 -28.61
N PHE A 426 -19.46 -14.39 -29.06
CA PHE A 426 -20.47 -13.55 -28.39
C PHE A 426 -21.84 -14.22 -28.26
N GLY A 427 -22.19 -15.16 -29.16
CA GLY A 427 -23.43 -15.92 -29.08
C GLY A 427 -23.47 -16.92 -27.92
N LYS A 428 -22.31 -17.28 -27.34
CA LYS A 428 -22.18 -18.16 -26.17
C LYS A 428 -22.04 -17.40 -24.85
N LEU A 429 -21.88 -16.08 -24.88
CA LEU A 429 -21.93 -15.27 -23.66
C LEU A 429 -23.39 -15.20 -23.19
N LYS A 430 -23.73 -15.94 -22.13
CA LYS A 430 -25.10 -16.06 -21.61
C LYS A 430 -25.41 -15.00 -20.55
#